data_AF-A0A427XQ21-F1
#
_entry.id   AF-A0A427XQ21-F1
#
_cell.length_a   1.000
_cell.length_b   1.000
_cell.length_c   1.000
_cell.angle_alpha   90.00
_cell.angle_beta   90.00
_cell.angle_gamma   90.00
#
_symmetry.space_group_name_H-M   'P 1'
#
loop_
_entity.id
_entity.type
_entity.pdbx_description
1 polymer ?
#
loop_
_entity_poly.entity_id
_entity_poly.type
_entity_poly.pdbx_seq_one_letter_code
_entity_poly.pdbx_strand_id
1 'polypeptide(L)'
;MLAAIALALLAVQASAAEYTLYHRYVSSGAEFVPRGTVSFDNGAAVFSPSSESPLSSSSDDSAWYQVALGVGSDLITASTRSCFADSGVLTLHLTDDRPSGIEFKPSDSAACASSADAVLPSSVIQVNIKTAQKVASPSLAAPRVVDTTGQTVVPEPEKTFMQKYWMYIVAGMLFLATQMSDEPRGQAEGGGDAPAAAK
;
A
#
# COMPACT_ATOMS: atom_id res chain seq x y z
N MET A 1 21.31 -1.97 56.46
CA MET A 1 21.38 -2.17 55.00
C MET A 1 20.11 -2.87 54.56
N LEU A 2 19.08 -2.15 54.13
CA LEU A 2 17.88 -2.68 53.46
C LEU A 2 17.21 -1.48 52.79
N ALA A 3 17.68 -1.17 51.59
CA ALA A 3 17.12 -0.11 50.76
C ALA A 3 15.88 -0.66 50.05
N ALA A 4 14.71 -0.11 50.40
CA ALA A 4 13.45 -0.39 49.74
C ALA A 4 13.43 0.26 48.35
N ILE A 5 13.56 -0.56 47.30
CA ILE A 5 13.37 -0.14 45.92
C ILE A 5 11.87 -0.27 45.61
N ALA A 6 11.15 0.84 45.75
CA ALA A 6 9.78 0.97 45.29
C ALA A 6 9.79 1.10 43.75
N LEU A 7 9.58 -0.03 43.07
CA LEU A 7 9.44 -0.09 41.63
C LEU A 7 8.05 0.48 41.27
N ALA A 8 8.00 1.77 40.93
CA ALA A 8 6.80 2.40 40.39
C ALA A 8 6.52 1.84 38.99
N LEU A 9 5.62 0.86 38.90
CA LEU A 9 5.01 0.47 37.63
C LEU A 9 4.18 1.67 37.12
N LEU A 10 4.76 2.45 36.22
CA LEU A 10 3.98 3.32 35.34
C LEU A 10 3.19 2.41 34.40
N ALA A 11 1.96 2.07 34.78
CA ALA A 11 1.00 1.51 33.86
C ALA A 11 0.72 2.58 32.80
N VAL A 12 1.31 2.43 31.62
CA VAL A 12 0.92 3.18 30.43
C VAL A 12 -0.50 2.74 30.11
N GLN A 13 -1.50 3.47 30.61
CA GLN A 13 -2.86 3.31 30.13
C GLN A 13 -2.88 3.81 28.69
N ALA A 14 -2.85 2.87 27.75
CA ALA A 14 -3.26 3.15 26.39
C ALA A 14 -4.74 3.50 26.45
N SER A 15 -5.06 4.80 26.43
CA SER A 15 -6.45 5.24 26.32
C SER A 15 -6.93 4.88 24.93
N ALA A 16 -7.86 3.92 24.83
CA ALA A 16 -8.60 3.70 23.60
C ALA A 16 -9.28 5.02 23.21
N ALA A 17 -9.01 5.50 21.98
CA ALA A 17 -9.65 6.71 21.50
C ALA A 17 -11.13 6.41 21.23
N GLU A 18 -12.01 7.18 21.87
CA GLU A 18 -13.47 7.04 21.73
C GLU A 18 -14.01 8.27 20.99
N TYR A 19 -14.87 8.02 20.00
CA TYR A 19 -15.45 9.04 19.13
C TYR A 19 -16.96 8.88 19.09
N THR A 20 -17.70 9.96 19.26
CA THR A 20 -19.17 9.92 19.17
C THR A 20 -19.60 9.97 17.71
N LEU A 21 -20.42 9.01 17.31
CA LEU A 21 -21.08 8.96 16.01
C LEU A 21 -22.45 9.62 16.14
N TYR A 22 -22.75 10.55 15.25
CA TYR A 22 -24.02 11.24 15.14
C TYR A 22 -24.70 10.92 13.82
N HIS A 23 -26.00 11.17 13.75
CA HIS A 23 -26.76 11.05 12.52
C HIS A 23 -27.91 12.05 12.43
N ARG A 24 -28.42 12.26 11.21
CA ARG A 24 -29.66 13.01 10.94
C ARG A 24 -30.24 12.69 9.57
N TYR A 25 -31.51 13.03 9.39
CA TYR A 25 -32.13 13.17 8.06
C TYR A 25 -32.11 14.63 7.64
N VAL A 26 -31.66 14.92 6.41
CA VAL A 26 -31.49 16.31 5.93
C VAL A 26 -32.82 16.96 5.59
N SER A 27 -33.82 16.19 5.17
CA SER A 27 -35.15 16.68 4.76
C SER A 27 -35.88 17.45 5.87
N SER A 28 -35.61 17.13 7.14
CA SER A 28 -36.29 17.72 8.29
C SER A 28 -35.63 18.99 8.85
N GLY A 29 -34.44 19.36 8.34
CA GLY A 29 -33.63 20.43 8.95
C GLY A 29 -33.18 20.12 10.37
N ALA A 30 -33.27 18.84 10.79
CA ALA A 30 -32.94 18.42 12.15
C ALA A 30 -31.44 18.55 12.45
N GLU A 31 -31.14 18.80 13.72
CA GLU A 31 -29.78 18.75 14.23
C GLU A 31 -29.26 17.31 14.29
N PHE A 32 -27.94 17.17 14.40
CA PHE A 32 -27.30 15.86 14.59
C PHE A 32 -27.64 15.28 15.96
N VAL A 33 -28.15 14.05 15.97
CA VAL A 33 -28.47 13.31 17.20
C VAL A 33 -27.40 12.24 17.44
N PRO A 34 -26.97 11.98 18.69
CA PRO A 34 -26.05 10.88 19.02
C PRO A 34 -26.59 9.50 18.61
N ARG A 35 -25.87 8.82 17.72
CA ARG A 35 -26.17 7.44 17.30
C ARG A 35 -25.44 6.39 18.14
N GLY A 36 -24.27 6.72 18.66
CA GLY A 36 -23.45 5.80 19.46
C GLY A 36 -22.00 6.27 19.60
N THR A 37 -21.13 5.40 20.10
CA THR A 37 -19.70 5.66 20.19
C THR A 37 -18.91 4.61 19.42
N VAL A 38 -17.79 5.03 18.83
CA VAL A 38 -16.82 4.17 18.17
C VAL A 38 -15.54 4.21 18.99
N SER A 39 -15.12 3.05 19.49
CA SER A 39 -13.84 2.90 20.18
C SER A 39 -12.84 2.18 19.29
N PHE A 40 -11.58 2.62 19.35
CA PHE A 40 -10.46 2.02 18.63
C PHE A 40 -9.61 1.20 19.60
N ASP A 41 -9.49 -0.09 19.34
CA ASP A 41 -8.61 -0.97 20.10
C ASP A 41 -7.81 -1.88 19.16
N ASN A 42 -6.48 -1.84 19.27
CA ASN A 42 -5.55 -2.69 18.54
C ASN A 42 -5.79 -2.78 17.01
N GLY A 43 -6.18 -1.67 16.38
CA GLY A 43 -6.46 -1.63 14.93
C GLY A 43 -7.82 -2.19 14.52
N ALA A 44 -8.69 -2.51 15.49
CA ALA A 44 -10.11 -2.79 15.28
C ALA A 44 -10.96 -1.62 15.79
N ALA A 45 -12.07 -1.36 15.12
CA ALA A 45 -13.08 -0.41 15.58
C ALA A 45 -14.29 -1.20 16.11
N VAL A 46 -14.77 -0.80 17.29
CA VAL A 46 -15.98 -1.36 17.89
C VAL A 46 -17.02 -0.25 18.00
N PHE A 47 -18.23 -0.50 17.49
CA PHE A 47 -19.35 0.42 17.59
C PHE A 47 -20.29 0.01 18.73
N SER A 48 -20.58 0.96 19.61
CA SER A 48 -21.51 0.84 20.73
C SER A 48 -22.70 1.76 20.47
N PRO A 49 -23.90 1.24 20.17
CA PRO A 49 -25.07 2.08 19.88
C PRO A 49 -25.52 2.88 21.11
N SER A 50 -26.04 4.09 20.91
CA SER A 50 -26.67 4.87 21.99
C SER A 50 -28.07 4.31 22.30
N SER A 51 -28.54 4.53 23.53
CA SER A 51 -29.91 4.17 23.93
C SER A 51 -30.95 5.23 23.56
N GLU A 52 -30.57 6.27 22.79
CA GLU A 52 -31.49 7.34 22.40
C GLU A 52 -32.52 6.85 21.39
N SER A 53 -33.72 7.44 21.43
CA SER A 53 -34.84 7.02 20.60
C SER A 53 -34.52 7.20 19.11
N PRO A 54 -34.89 6.24 18.25
CA PRO A 54 -34.60 6.31 16.82
C PRO A 54 -35.25 7.54 16.21
N LEU A 55 -34.49 8.29 15.39
CA LEU A 55 -35.03 9.35 14.56
C LEU A 55 -36.11 8.77 13.63
N SER A 56 -37.32 9.30 13.70
CA SER A 56 -38.36 8.96 12.72
C SER A 56 -37.97 9.58 11.38
N SER A 57 -37.77 8.76 10.35
CA SER A 57 -37.57 9.25 9.00
C SER A 57 -38.87 9.87 8.48
N SER A 58 -38.79 10.99 7.77
CA SER A 58 -39.89 11.38 6.88
C SER A 58 -39.93 10.37 5.75
N SER A 59 -41.11 9.86 5.38
CA SER A 59 -41.36 8.87 4.32
C SER A 59 -40.95 9.31 2.89
N ASP A 60 -40.14 10.36 2.77
CA ASP A 60 -39.66 10.87 1.51
C ASP A 60 -38.47 10.04 1.04
N ASP A 61 -38.70 9.19 0.04
CA ASP A 61 -37.67 8.39 -0.65
C ASP A 61 -36.54 9.24 -1.28
N SER A 62 -36.75 10.55 -1.38
CA SER A 62 -35.76 11.52 -1.87
C SER A 62 -34.89 12.13 -0.77
N ALA A 63 -35.14 11.80 0.50
CA ALA A 63 -34.39 12.35 1.62
C ALA A 63 -32.95 11.81 1.66
N TRP A 64 -32.05 12.63 2.21
CA TRP A 64 -30.67 12.24 2.48
C TRP A 64 -30.50 11.90 3.95
N TYR A 65 -29.77 10.83 4.22
CA TYR A 65 -29.29 10.46 5.53
C TYR A 65 -27.83 10.85 5.67
N GLN A 66 -27.51 11.52 6.77
CA GLN A 66 -26.16 11.95 7.09
C GLN A 66 -25.68 11.28 8.37
N VAL A 67 -24.45 10.82 8.33
CA VAL A 67 -23.70 10.36 9.51
C VAL A 67 -22.52 11.31 9.73
N ALA A 68 -22.20 11.58 10.97
CA ALA A 68 -21.07 12.42 11.34
C ALA A 68 -20.27 11.78 12.47
N LEU A 69 -18.94 11.87 12.43
CA LEU A 69 -18.07 11.47 13.53
C LEU A 69 -17.50 12.73 14.20
N GLY A 70 -17.65 12.84 15.52
CA GLY A 70 -17.08 13.92 16.30
C GLY A 70 -15.59 13.69 16.55
N VAL A 71 -14.74 14.59 16.06
CA VAL A 71 -13.27 14.53 16.20
C VAL A 71 -12.77 15.83 16.82
N GLY A 72 -12.81 15.92 18.15
CA GLY A 72 -12.53 17.16 18.87
C GLY A 72 -13.70 18.14 18.75
N SER A 73 -13.48 19.33 18.19
CA SER A 73 -14.53 20.31 17.88
C SER A 73 -15.21 20.12 16.53
N ASP A 74 -14.65 19.26 15.69
CA ASP A 74 -15.04 19.15 14.28
C ASP A 74 -15.93 17.93 14.06
N LEU A 75 -16.84 18.04 13.09
CA LEU A 75 -17.69 16.95 12.61
C LEU A 75 -17.27 16.59 11.18
N ILE A 76 -16.74 15.38 10.99
CA ILE A 76 -16.52 14.82 9.65
C ILE A 76 -17.77 14.06 9.23
N THR A 77 -18.34 14.38 8.07
CA THR A 77 -19.66 13.91 7.65
C THR A 77 -19.61 13.05 6.39
N ALA A 78 -20.44 12.01 6.31
CA ALA A 78 -20.78 11.30 5.09
C ALA A 78 -22.30 11.30 4.87
N SER A 79 -22.72 11.25 3.62
CA SER A 79 -24.13 11.29 3.22
C SER A 79 -24.47 10.10 2.34
N THR A 80 -25.66 9.53 2.50
CA THR A 80 -26.25 8.53 1.62
C THR A 80 -27.75 8.79 1.47
N ARG A 81 -28.45 8.09 0.58
CA ARG A 81 -29.91 8.19 0.50
C ARG A 81 -30.55 7.60 1.76
N SER A 82 -31.68 8.15 2.20
CA SER A 82 -32.39 7.74 3.43
C SER A 82 -32.76 6.26 3.45
N CYS A 83 -33.18 5.72 2.31
CA CYS A 83 -33.46 4.29 2.08
C CYS A 83 -32.27 3.35 2.33
N PHE A 84 -31.05 3.87 2.36
CA PHE A 84 -29.83 3.11 2.64
C PHE A 84 -29.34 3.24 4.08
N ALA A 85 -30.09 3.94 4.96
CA ALA A 85 -29.68 4.19 6.34
C ALA A 85 -29.75 2.95 7.24
N ASP A 86 -30.53 1.94 6.81
CA ASP A 86 -30.85 0.75 7.61
C ASP A 86 -29.62 -0.15 7.80
N SER A 87 -29.00 -0.57 6.71
CA SER A 87 -27.83 -1.45 6.78
C SER A 87 -26.68 -0.89 5.95
N GLY A 88 -25.49 -0.85 6.57
CA GLY A 88 -24.30 -0.39 5.89
C GLY A 88 -23.03 -0.60 6.70
N VAL A 89 -21.93 -0.38 6.00
CA VAL A 89 -20.57 -0.45 6.50
C VAL A 89 -20.02 0.97 6.58
N LEU A 90 -19.68 1.42 7.79
CA LEU A 90 -19.00 2.68 8.02
C LEU A 90 -17.49 2.43 7.95
N THR A 91 -16.82 3.04 6.99
CA THR A 91 -15.36 2.98 6.86
C THR A 91 -14.75 4.27 7.39
N LEU A 92 -13.83 4.14 8.35
CA LEU A 92 -13.09 5.24 8.95
C LEU A 92 -11.71 5.31 8.31
N HIS A 93 -11.38 6.48 7.76
CA HIS A 93 -10.06 6.77 7.22
C HIS A 93 -9.21 7.40 8.33
N LEU A 94 -8.10 6.74 8.68
CA LEU A 94 -7.16 7.21 9.70
C LEU A 94 -5.90 7.81 9.06
N THR A 95 -5.43 8.91 9.62
CA THR A 95 -4.13 9.52 9.36
C THR A 95 -3.46 9.76 10.70
N ASP A 96 -2.30 9.13 10.94
CA ASP A 96 -1.59 9.17 12.22
C ASP A 96 -2.50 8.82 13.43
N ASP A 97 -3.24 7.71 13.30
CA ASP A 97 -4.21 7.19 14.30
C ASP A 97 -5.39 8.11 14.66
N ARG A 98 -5.56 9.21 13.92
CA ARG A 98 -6.71 10.12 14.04
C ARG A 98 -7.65 9.98 12.83
N PRO A 99 -8.98 9.94 13.04
CA PRO A 99 -9.94 9.97 11.94
C PRO A 99 -9.79 11.26 11.12
N SER A 100 -9.54 11.11 9.82
CA SER A 100 -9.44 12.20 8.85
C SER A 100 -10.62 12.23 7.87
N GLY A 101 -11.36 11.13 7.76
CA GLY A 101 -12.56 11.04 6.92
C GLY A 101 -13.42 9.83 7.23
N ILE A 102 -14.67 9.86 6.77
CA ILE A 102 -15.61 8.75 6.90
C ILE A 102 -16.29 8.46 5.57
N GLU A 103 -16.56 7.19 5.30
CA GLU A 103 -17.29 6.69 4.14
C GLU A 103 -18.41 5.77 4.65
N PHE A 104 -19.65 5.97 4.18
CA PHE A 104 -20.75 5.08 4.51
C PHE A 104 -21.20 4.34 3.25
N LYS A 105 -21.06 3.01 3.24
CA LYS A 105 -21.43 2.17 2.11
C LYS A 105 -22.64 1.31 2.48
N PRO A 106 -23.78 1.39 1.77
CA PRO A 106 -24.90 0.49 2.02
C PRO A 106 -24.51 -0.98 1.80
N SER A 107 -25.10 -1.87 2.60
CA SER A 107 -24.87 -3.31 2.46
C SER A 107 -25.45 -3.86 1.17
N ASP A 108 -26.62 -3.35 0.77
CA ASP A 108 -27.29 -3.75 -0.47
C ASP A 108 -27.13 -2.68 -1.55
N SER A 109 -26.78 -3.11 -2.76
CA SER A 109 -26.72 -2.26 -3.94
C SER A 109 -28.07 -2.13 -4.66
N ALA A 110 -29.12 -2.78 -4.14
CA ALA A 110 -30.45 -2.70 -4.72
C ALA A 110 -30.92 -1.23 -4.69
N ALA A 111 -31.37 -0.73 -5.84
CA ALA A 111 -31.95 0.61 -5.92
C ALA A 111 -33.08 0.73 -4.91
N CYS A 112 -33.18 1.87 -4.23
CA CYS A 112 -34.21 2.13 -3.23
C CYS A 112 -35.60 1.79 -3.77
N ALA A 113 -36.15 0.67 -3.32
CA ALA A 113 -37.51 0.28 -3.65
C ALA A 113 -38.45 1.21 -2.87
N SER A 114 -39.26 1.95 -3.60
CA SER A 114 -39.93 3.19 -3.20
C SER A 114 -41.13 3.01 -2.26
N SER A 115 -41.05 2.17 -1.22
CA SER A 115 -42.24 1.91 -0.39
C SER A 115 -42.01 1.28 0.98
N ALA A 116 -40.80 1.27 1.54
CA ALA A 116 -40.62 0.80 2.91
C ALA A 116 -40.38 2.01 3.83
N ASP A 117 -41.28 2.22 4.79
CA ASP A 117 -41.03 3.08 5.94
C ASP A 117 -39.67 2.67 6.54
N ALA A 118 -38.65 3.48 6.28
CA ALA A 118 -37.29 3.22 6.72
C ALA A 118 -37.22 3.53 8.22
N VAL A 119 -37.75 2.61 9.03
CA VAL A 119 -37.49 2.57 10.45
C VAL A 119 -35.99 2.35 10.60
N LEU A 120 -35.29 3.31 11.19
CA LEU A 120 -33.88 3.11 11.51
C LEU A 120 -33.77 1.85 12.36
N PRO A 121 -33.04 0.84 11.90
CA PRO A 121 -32.79 -0.30 12.72
C PRO A 121 -31.84 0.18 13.82
N SER A 122 -32.08 -0.30 15.02
CA SER A 122 -31.11 -0.27 16.12
C SER A 122 -29.87 -1.13 15.82
N SER A 123 -29.63 -1.48 14.55
CA SER A 123 -28.68 -2.49 14.13
C SER A 123 -27.25 -1.98 14.23
N VAL A 124 -26.38 -2.96 14.47
CA VAL A 124 -24.94 -2.81 14.55
C VAL A 124 -24.41 -2.37 13.19
N ILE A 125 -23.89 -1.15 13.13
CA ILE A 125 -23.10 -0.70 11.99
C ILE A 125 -21.76 -1.44 12.04
N GLN A 126 -21.39 -2.10 10.94
CA GLN A 126 -20.03 -2.64 10.83
C GLN A 126 -19.07 -1.49 10.59
N VAL A 127 -18.05 -1.36 11.44
CA VAL A 127 -17.03 -0.32 11.31
C VAL A 127 -15.74 -0.93 10.78
N ASN A 128 -15.28 -0.44 9.63
CA ASN A 128 -14.00 -0.83 9.04
C ASN A 128 -13.01 0.32 9.17
N ILE A 129 -11.74 -0.02 9.39
CA ILE A 129 -10.66 0.96 9.46
C ILE A 129 -9.82 0.86 8.18
N LYS A 130 -9.56 2.00 7.55
CA LYS A 130 -8.57 2.14 6.49
C LYS A 130 -7.53 3.16 6.93
N THR A 131 -6.29 2.73 7.11
CA THR A 131 -5.17 3.64 7.36
C THR A 131 -4.66 4.18 6.03
N ALA A 132 -4.25 5.44 6.00
CA ALA A 132 -3.58 6.01 4.84
C ALA A 132 -2.31 5.20 4.54
N GLN A 133 -2.33 4.45 3.44
CA GLN A 133 -1.14 3.72 3.01
C GLN A 133 -0.20 4.71 2.33
N LYS A 134 1.02 4.84 2.86
CA LYS A 134 2.08 5.59 2.19
C LYS A 134 2.39 4.89 0.87
N VAL A 135 1.91 5.46 -0.21
CA VAL A 135 2.25 5.00 -1.56
C VAL A 135 3.69 5.42 -1.87
N ALA A 136 4.42 4.55 -2.56
CA ALA A 136 5.73 4.93 -3.09
C ALA A 136 5.53 6.15 -4.00
N SER A 137 6.35 7.18 -3.79
CA SER A 137 6.36 8.33 -4.70
C SER A 137 6.61 7.82 -6.12
N PRO A 138 5.94 8.40 -7.13
CA PRO A 138 6.18 8.00 -8.50
C PRO A 138 7.68 8.14 -8.80
N SER A 139 8.27 7.11 -9.40
CA SER A 139 9.65 7.16 -9.86
C SER A 139 9.72 8.17 -11.00
N LEU A 140 10.21 9.37 -10.70
CA LEU A 140 10.47 10.37 -11.73
C LEU A 140 11.68 9.88 -12.53
N ALA A 141 11.59 9.95 -13.86
CA ALA A 141 12.75 9.74 -14.71
C ALA A 141 13.87 10.68 -14.24
N ALA A 142 15.10 10.16 -14.16
CA ALA A 142 16.24 10.99 -13.83
C ALA A 142 16.27 12.21 -14.77
N PRO A 143 16.54 13.42 -14.26
CA PRO A 143 16.67 14.60 -15.10
C PRO A 143 17.66 14.33 -16.24
N ARG A 144 17.32 14.74 -17.47
CA ARG A 144 18.27 14.66 -18.58
C ARG A 144 19.49 15.50 -18.23
N VAL A 145 20.68 14.93 -18.41
CA VAL A 145 21.93 15.65 -18.22
C VAL A 145 22.05 16.67 -19.36
N VAL A 146 22.11 17.94 -19.00
CA VAL A 146 22.33 19.06 -19.93
C VAL A 146 23.77 19.54 -19.80
N ASP A 147 24.36 19.98 -20.92
CA ASP A 147 25.66 20.63 -20.91
C ASP A 147 25.57 22.09 -20.44
N THR A 148 26.71 22.80 -20.41
CA THR A 148 26.77 24.23 -20.04
C THR A 148 26.02 25.14 -21.01
N THR A 149 25.64 24.65 -22.19
CA THR A 149 24.84 25.37 -23.20
C THR A 149 23.34 25.07 -23.10
N GLY A 150 22.93 24.19 -22.18
CA GLY A 150 21.55 23.75 -22.01
C GLY A 150 21.09 22.73 -23.04
N GLN A 151 22.00 22.19 -23.87
CA GLN A 151 21.68 21.12 -24.81
C GLN A 151 21.75 19.77 -24.09
N THR A 152 20.90 18.83 -24.52
CA THR A 152 20.95 17.46 -23.98
C THR A 152 22.25 16.82 -24.40
N VAL A 153 23.03 16.32 -23.44
CA VAL A 153 24.25 15.57 -23.73
C VAL A 153 23.85 14.31 -24.47
N VAL A 154 24.15 14.26 -25.77
CA VAL A 154 23.99 13.04 -26.56
C VAL A 154 25.03 12.06 -26.01
N PRO A 155 24.63 10.86 -25.55
CA PRO A 155 25.59 9.88 -25.08
C PRO A 155 26.61 9.62 -26.17
N GLU A 156 27.89 9.56 -25.80
CA GLU A 156 28.94 9.25 -26.76
C GLU A 156 28.56 7.96 -27.51
N PRO A 157 28.71 7.92 -28.84
CA PRO A 157 28.36 6.74 -29.63
C PRO A 157 29.00 5.51 -29.01
N GLU A 158 28.19 4.53 -28.61
CA GLU A 158 28.72 3.29 -28.06
C GLU A 158 29.66 2.67 -29.09
N LYS A 159 30.95 2.55 -28.75
CA LYS A 159 31.91 1.89 -29.62
C LYS A 159 31.40 0.49 -29.89
N THR A 160 31.29 0.14 -31.17
CA THR A 160 30.78 -1.17 -31.56
C THR A 160 31.65 -2.27 -30.95
N PHE A 161 31.03 -3.41 -30.63
CA PHE A 161 31.75 -4.57 -30.09
C PHE A 161 33.02 -4.88 -30.91
N MET A 162 32.94 -4.83 -32.24
CA MET A 162 34.10 -5.06 -33.10
C MET A 162 35.21 -4.02 -32.90
N GLN A 163 34.90 -2.74 -32.71
CA GLN A 163 35.93 -1.73 -32.40
C GLN A 163 36.62 -1.96 -31.05
N LYS A 164 35.92 -2.53 -30.07
CA LYS A 164 36.51 -2.81 -28.75
C LYS A 164 37.34 -4.09 -28.75
N TYR A 165 36.94 -5.10 -29.52
CA TYR A 165 37.49 -6.45 -29.41
C TYR A 165 38.35 -6.92 -30.58
N TRP A 166 38.50 -6.16 -31.67
CA TRP A 166 39.28 -6.60 -32.83
C TRP A 166 40.73 -6.97 -32.48
N MET A 167 41.41 -6.24 -31.60
CA MET A 167 42.77 -6.56 -31.20
C MET A 167 42.87 -7.92 -30.51
N TYR A 168 41.91 -8.26 -29.66
CA TYR A 168 41.88 -9.56 -28.98
C TYR A 168 41.55 -10.68 -29.95
N ILE A 169 40.64 -10.45 -30.90
CA ILE A 169 40.33 -11.42 -31.97
C ILE A 169 41.59 -11.69 -32.81
N VAL A 170 42.31 -10.64 -33.22
CA VAL A 170 43.57 -10.77 -33.98
C VAL A 170 44.62 -11.51 -33.17
N ALA A 171 44.81 -11.16 -31.89
CA ALA A 171 45.77 -11.85 -31.01
C ALA A 171 45.41 -13.33 -30.82
N GLY A 172 44.12 -13.64 -30.63
CA GLY A 172 43.63 -15.02 -30.51
C GLY A 172 43.82 -15.84 -31.79
N MET A 173 43.56 -15.25 -32.95
CA MET A 173 43.82 -15.90 -34.25
C MET A 173 45.30 -16.13 -34.48
N LEU A 174 46.17 -15.16 -34.16
CA LEU A 174 47.62 -15.31 -34.29
C LEU A 174 48.13 -16.44 -33.38
N PHE A 175 47.66 -16.48 -32.14
CA PHE A 175 48.01 -17.53 -31.18
C PHE A 175 47.61 -18.92 -31.69
N LEU A 176 46.38 -19.07 -32.19
CA LEU A 176 45.91 -20.34 -32.77
C LEU A 176 46.73 -20.75 -33.99
N ALA A 177 47.08 -19.80 -34.86
CA ALA A 177 47.90 -20.07 -36.04
C ALA A 177 49.32 -20.56 -35.65
N THR A 178 49.93 -19.99 -34.61
CA THR A 178 51.25 -20.44 -34.15
C THR A 178 51.23 -21.84 -33.54
N GLN A 179 50.15 -22.23 -32.86
CA GLN A 179 50.01 -23.58 -32.28
C GLN A 179 49.73 -24.65 -33.34
N MET A 180 49.08 -24.28 -34.45
CA MET A 180 48.78 -25.21 -35.55
C MET A 180 49.90 -25.31 -36.60
N SER A 181 50.95 -24.47 -36.51
CA SER A 181 52.05 -24.46 -37.48
C SER A 181 53.21 -25.43 -37.14
N ASP A 182 53.11 -26.18 -36.04
CA ASP A 182 54.06 -27.27 -35.75
C ASP A 182 53.69 -28.52 -36.56
N GLU A 183 54.07 -28.50 -37.83
CA GLU A 183 54.09 -29.69 -38.67
C GLU A 183 55.32 -30.53 -38.29
N PRO A 184 55.20 -31.84 -37.99
CA PRO A 184 56.31 -32.66 -37.55
C PRO A 184 57.30 -32.85 -38.72
N ARG A 185 58.42 -32.12 -38.68
CA ARG A 185 59.56 -32.40 -39.55
C ARG A 185 60.01 -33.84 -39.30
N GLY A 186 59.94 -34.63 -40.38
CA GLY A 186 60.13 -36.07 -40.38
C GLY A 186 61.41 -36.54 -39.70
N GLN A 187 61.25 -37.49 -38.79
CA GLN A 187 62.32 -38.34 -38.31
C GLN A 187 62.48 -39.51 -39.30
N ALA A 188 63.33 -39.30 -40.30
CA ALA A 188 63.80 -40.35 -41.21
C ALA A 188 65.32 -40.51 -41.02
N GLU A 189 65.72 -41.44 -40.16
CA GLU A 189 67.04 -42.07 -40.08
C GLU A 189 66.90 -43.20 -39.04
N GLY A 190 67.07 -44.49 -39.32
CA GLY A 190 67.94 -45.12 -40.31
C GLY A 190 69.17 -45.66 -39.57
N GLY A 191 69.27 -46.99 -39.44
CA GLY A 191 70.44 -47.71 -38.90
C GLY A 191 70.33 -47.95 -37.38
N GLY A 192 70.28 -49.18 -36.87
CA GLY A 192 71.03 -50.35 -37.29
C GLY A 192 72.18 -50.54 -36.30
N ASP A 193 72.02 -51.42 -35.31
CA ASP A 193 72.99 -52.47 -35.03
C ASP A 193 72.51 -53.39 -33.89
N ALA A 194 72.63 -54.69 -34.14
CA ALA A 194 72.74 -55.71 -33.10
C ALA A 194 74.19 -55.67 -32.56
N PRO A 195 74.50 -56.20 -31.35
CA PRO A 195 74.76 -57.64 -31.29
C PRO A 195 74.41 -58.34 -29.96
N ALA A 196 74.09 -59.61 -30.15
CA ALA A 196 74.52 -60.81 -29.42
C ALA A 196 75.13 -60.73 -27.99
N ALA A 197 74.57 -61.60 -27.15
CA ALA A 197 75.23 -62.69 -26.41
C ALA A 197 75.68 -62.50 -24.95
N ALA A 198 75.54 -63.65 -24.25
CA ALA A 198 76.13 -64.09 -23.00
C ALA A 198 75.44 -63.56 -21.72
N LYS A 199 75.08 -64.38 -20.74
CA LYS A 199 75.34 -65.81 -20.47
C LYS A 199 74.33 -66.28 -19.42
#